data_AF-A0A4Q8UEY0-F1
#
_entry.id   AF-A0A4Q8UEY0-F1
#
_cell.length_a   1.000
_cell.length_b   1.000
_cell.length_c   1.000
_cell.angle_alpha   90.00
_cell.angle_beta   90.00
_cell.angle_gamma   90.00
#
_symmetry.space_group_name_H-M   'P 1'
#
loop_
_entity.id
_entity.type
_entity.pdbx_description
1 polymer ?
#
loop_
_entity_poly.entity_id
_entity_poly.type
_entity_poly.pdbx_seq_one_letter_code
_entity_poly.pdbx_strand_id
1 'polypeptide(L)'
;MKPCITNVTRVTIFVSIAWSRNGPGPNTDKGVTVNVNVGLAPIPTGPDGSRASIFNGLADSIWSGSKNKNAAAKWVEYLTSPACQDVVGQQGVVFPAIASGTRNAQATFAGRDIDVKSFTQHVEDKSPVPDFGQRCEIATIMPPAVDAVLEG
;
A
#
# COMPACT_ATOMS: atom_id res chain seq x y z
N MET A 1 -12.32 -25.03 1.52
CA MET A 1 -12.64 -23.61 1.76
C MET A 1 -12.47 -22.86 0.44
N LYS A 2 -13.50 -22.13 -0.02
CA LYS A 2 -13.46 -21.40 -1.31
C LYS A 2 -12.60 -20.14 -1.14
N PRO A 3 -11.72 -19.81 -2.11
CA PRO A 3 -11.00 -18.54 -2.07
C PRO A 3 -11.99 -17.37 -2.06
N CYS A 4 -11.69 -16.30 -1.32
CA CYS A 4 -12.53 -15.08 -1.24
C CYS A 4 -12.78 -14.42 -2.62
N ILE A 5 -12.10 -14.86 -3.69
CA ILE A 5 -12.31 -14.44 -5.09
C ILE A 5 -12.15 -15.67 -6.01
N THR A 6 -13.25 -16.20 -6.53
CA THR A 6 -13.27 -17.44 -7.34
C THR A 6 -13.35 -17.21 -8.85
N ASN A 7 -13.47 -15.95 -9.31
CA ASN A 7 -13.77 -15.62 -10.71
C ASN A 7 -12.88 -14.50 -11.27
N VAL A 8 -11.57 -14.58 -11.04
CA VAL A 8 -10.62 -13.56 -11.52
C VAL A 8 -9.44 -14.24 -12.21
N THR A 9 -9.12 -13.78 -13.42
CA THR A 9 -7.80 -13.97 -14.02
C THR A 9 -6.90 -12.88 -13.44
N ARG A 10 -5.96 -13.26 -12.58
CA ARG A 10 -5.05 -12.33 -11.91
C ARG A 10 -3.99 -11.83 -12.89
N VAL A 11 -3.90 -10.52 -13.04
CA VAL A 11 -2.68 -9.83 -13.51
C VAL A 11 -2.13 -9.13 -12.28
N THR A 12 -1.06 -9.67 -11.68
CA THR A 12 -0.58 -9.16 -10.40
C THR A 12 0.08 -7.80 -10.57
N ILE A 13 -0.51 -6.76 -9.99
CA ILE A 13 0.12 -5.43 -9.79
C ILE A 13 0.41 -5.28 -8.29
N PHE A 14 1.49 -4.59 -7.94
CA PHE A 14 1.89 -4.33 -6.56
C PHE A 14 1.83 -2.84 -6.24
N VAL A 15 0.64 -2.27 -6.01
CA VAL A 15 0.58 -0.89 -5.45
C VAL A 15 1.06 -0.93 -4.00
N SER A 16 2.30 -0.52 -3.77
CA SER A 16 2.98 -0.63 -2.48
C SER A 16 2.51 0.47 -1.54
N ILE A 17 1.59 0.17 -0.63
CA ILE A 17 1.21 1.08 0.44
C ILE A 17 1.79 0.50 1.73
N ALA A 18 2.88 1.10 2.21
CA ALA A 18 3.30 0.93 3.59
C ALA A 18 2.27 1.64 4.48
N TRP A 19 1.53 0.87 5.28
CA TRP A 19 0.59 1.43 6.24
C TRP A 19 1.38 1.96 7.44
N SER A 20 1.69 3.26 7.44
CA SER A 20 1.90 4.00 8.69
C SER A 20 0.54 4.31 9.32
N ARG A 21 0.49 4.59 10.62
CA ARG A 21 -0.75 4.94 11.36
C ARG A 21 -1.60 6.02 10.67
N ASN A 22 -0.96 6.84 9.82
CA ASN A 22 -1.60 7.60 8.76
C ASN A 22 -0.83 7.30 7.45
N GLY A 23 -1.41 6.50 6.56
CA GLY A 23 -0.85 6.33 5.21
C GLY A 23 -0.84 7.67 4.44
N PRO A 24 -0.11 7.78 3.31
CA PRO A 24 -0.05 8.99 2.49
C PRO A 24 -1.36 9.31 1.73
N GLY A 25 -2.50 8.77 2.18
CA GLY A 25 -3.81 9.12 1.63
C GLY A 25 -4.18 10.59 1.92
N PRO A 26 -5.36 11.06 1.47
CA PRO A 26 -5.78 12.47 1.49
C PRO A 26 -5.84 13.12 2.89
N ASN A 27 -5.46 12.42 3.96
CA ASN A 27 -5.35 12.95 5.31
C ASN A 27 -3.97 13.54 5.62
N THR A 28 -3.00 13.47 4.70
CA THR A 28 -1.81 14.34 4.71
C THR A 28 -2.06 15.69 4.04
N ASP A 29 -3.26 15.89 3.47
CA ASP A 29 -3.70 17.20 3.06
C ASP A 29 -3.71 18.12 4.28
N LYS A 30 -3.21 19.33 4.05
CA LYS A 30 -3.09 20.44 4.99
C LYS A 30 -4.47 20.96 5.46
N GLY A 31 -5.31 20.08 6.03
CA GLY A 31 -6.71 20.31 6.38
C GLY A 31 -7.02 20.24 7.87
N VAL A 32 -6.01 20.02 8.73
CA VAL A 32 -6.16 20.14 10.19
C VAL A 32 -5.41 21.40 10.64
N THR A 33 -6.17 22.44 10.97
CA THR A 33 -5.70 23.75 11.45
C THR A 33 -5.19 23.66 12.90
N VAL A 34 -4.16 22.87 13.14
CA VAL A 34 -3.34 23.00 14.35
C VAL A 34 -1.91 23.21 13.88
N ASN A 35 -1.35 24.38 14.20
CA ASN A 35 -0.01 24.80 13.77
C ASN A 35 1.07 24.04 14.56
N VAL A 36 1.13 22.72 14.34
CA VAL A 36 2.09 21.81 14.94
C VAL A 36 3.07 21.40 13.85
N ASN A 37 4.35 21.49 14.14
CA ASN A 37 5.37 20.95 13.26
C ASN A 37 5.28 19.41 13.30
N VAL A 38 4.84 18.81 12.19
CA VAL A 38 4.66 17.37 12.07
C VAL A 38 5.69 16.79 11.11
N GLY A 39 6.21 15.63 11.45
CA GLY A 39 7.19 14.91 10.64
C GLY A 39 6.84 13.43 10.54
N LEU A 40 7.46 12.75 9.58
CA LEU A 40 7.32 11.32 9.37
C LEU A 40 8.51 10.60 9.98
N ALA A 41 8.24 9.56 10.77
CA ALA A 41 9.26 8.73 11.39
C ALA A 41 8.98 7.24 11.13
N PRO A 42 10.01 6.39 11.12
CA PRO A 42 9.85 4.93 11.15
C PRO A 42 8.95 4.47 12.28
N ILE A 43 8.21 3.38 12.08
CA ILE A 43 7.58 2.66 13.19
C ILE A 43 8.63 2.25 14.22
N PRO A 44 8.36 2.26 15.53
CA PRO A 44 9.32 1.87 16.57
C PRO A 44 9.85 0.45 16.45
N THR A 45 10.98 0.17 17.11
CA THR A 45 11.60 -1.16 17.11
C THR A 45 10.93 -1.99 18.18
N GLY A 46 10.59 -3.24 17.86
CA GLY A 46 10.04 -4.18 18.80
C GLY A 46 11.07 -4.64 19.85
N PRO A 47 10.63 -5.37 20.89
CA PRO A 47 11.52 -5.94 21.91
C PRO A 47 12.57 -6.91 21.35
N ASP A 48 12.34 -7.47 20.16
CA ASP A 48 13.25 -8.35 19.43
C ASP A 48 14.33 -7.60 18.65
N GLY A 49 14.34 -6.26 18.71
CA GLY A 49 15.30 -5.43 17.99
C GLY A 49 14.95 -5.23 16.50
N SER A 50 13.79 -5.70 16.04
CA SER A 50 13.36 -5.59 14.63
C SER A 50 12.18 -4.64 14.45
N ARG A 51 11.97 -4.15 13.22
CA ARG A 51 10.76 -3.41 12.83
C ARG A 51 9.86 -4.33 12.02
N ALA A 52 8.57 -4.38 12.34
CA ALA A 52 7.58 -5.14 11.59
C ALA A 52 6.58 -4.18 10.93
N SER A 53 6.52 -4.16 9.60
CA SER A 53 5.60 -3.31 8.86
C SER A 53 4.63 -4.15 8.05
N ILE A 54 3.36 -3.71 8.03
CA ILE A 54 2.38 -4.28 7.12
C ILE A 54 2.55 -3.60 5.77
N PHE A 55 2.94 -4.41 4.79
CA PHE A 55 3.00 -4.01 3.39
C PHE A 55 1.74 -4.47 2.66
N ASN A 56 1.10 -3.54 1.94
CA ASN A 56 -0.05 -3.84 1.11
C ASN A 56 0.25 -3.58 -0.36
N GLY A 57 -0.25 -4.46 -1.23
CA GLY A 57 -0.14 -4.42 -2.68
C GLY A 57 -1.54 -4.44 -3.32
N LEU A 58 -1.92 -3.45 -4.14
CA LEU A 58 -3.15 -3.53 -4.94
C LEU A 58 -2.86 -4.06 -6.34
N ALA A 59 -3.64 -5.04 -6.78
CA ALA A 59 -3.55 -5.71 -8.08
C ALA A 59 -4.82 -5.54 -8.89
N ASP A 60 -4.70 -5.11 -10.15
CA ASP A 60 -5.83 -5.10 -11.07
C ASP A 60 -6.17 -6.51 -11.55
N SER A 61 -7.45 -6.81 -11.65
CA SER A 61 -7.93 -8.18 -11.77
C SER A 61 -9.07 -8.22 -12.79
N ILE A 62 -8.98 -9.11 -13.78
CA ILE A 62 -10.00 -9.22 -14.83
C ILE A 62 -11.00 -10.30 -14.44
N TRP A 63 -12.28 -9.93 -14.39
CA TRP A 63 -13.37 -10.86 -14.09
C TRP A 63 -13.47 -11.96 -15.17
N SER A 64 -13.46 -13.22 -14.76
CA SER A 64 -13.51 -14.39 -15.65
C SER A 64 -14.80 -14.46 -16.47
N GLY A 65 -15.90 -13.90 -15.96
CA GLY A 65 -17.18 -13.80 -16.67
C GLY A 65 -17.27 -12.65 -17.67
N SER A 66 -16.24 -11.81 -17.80
CA SER A 66 -16.28 -10.65 -18.69
C SER A 66 -16.50 -11.06 -20.15
N LYS A 67 -17.39 -10.35 -20.84
CA LYS A 67 -17.60 -10.46 -22.30
C LYS A 67 -16.51 -9.72 -23.09
N ASN A 68 -15.76 -8.83 -22.44
CA ASN A 68 -14.78 -7.94 -23.06
C ASN A 68 -13.35 -8.20 -22.57
N LYS A 69 -12.96 -9.47 -22.40
CA LYS A 69 -11.66 -9.86 -21.82
C LYS A 69 -10.46 -9.24 -22.52
N ASN A 70 -10.46 -9.21 -23.86
CA ASN A 70 -9.35 -8.67 -24.65
C ASN A 70 -9.18 -7.15 -24.46
N ALA A 71 -10.29 -6.42 -24.37
CA ALA A 71 -10.24 -4.97 -24.10
C ALA A 71 -9.80 -4.70 -22.66
N ALA A 72 -10.29 -5.49 -21.70
CA ALA A 72 -9.86 -5.40 -20.31
C ALA A 72 -8.37 -5.72 -20.14
N ALA A 73 -7.84 -6.71 -20.86
CA ALA A 73 -6.41 -7.03 -20.87
C ALA A 73 -5.56 -5.87 -21.36
N LYS A 74 -5.89 -5.28 -22.52
CA LYS A 74 -5.20 -4.09 -23.04
C LYS A 74 -5.24 -2.91 -22.08
N TRP A 75 -6.36 -2.72 -21.39
CA TRP A 75 -6.49 -1.66 -20.39
C TRP A 75 -5.58 -1.91 -19.18
N VAL A 76 -5.58 -3.12 -18.63
CA VAL A 76 -4.72 -3.49 -17.51
C VAL A 76 -3.24 -3.43 -17.91
N GLU A 77 -2.87 -3.85 -19.12
CA GLU A 77 -1.51 -3.70 -19.67
C GLU A 77 -1.06 -2.22 -19.70
N TYR A 78 -1.96 -1.30 -20.01
CA TYR A 78 -1.65 0.12 -19.94
C TYR A 78 -1.48 0.61 -18.49
N LEU A 79 -2.39 0.21 -17.58
CA LEU A 79 -2.31 0.57 -16.16
C LEU A 79 -1.03 0.04 -15.48
N THR A 80 -0.52 -1.11 -15.95
CA THR A 80 0.74 -1.68 -15.48
C THR A 80 1.96 -1.09 -16.16
N SER A 81 1.82 -0.22 -17.15
CA SER A 81 2.95 0.32 -17.89
C SER A 81 3.63 1.49 -17.16
N PRO A 82 4.93 1.73 -17.42
CA PRO A 82 5.59 2.96 -16.96
C PRO A 82 4.85 4.22 -17.43
N ALA A 83 4.26 4.22 -18.63
CA ALA A 83 3.55 5.37 -19.18
C ALA A 83 2.36 5.81 -18.31
N CYS A 84 1.67 4.89 -17.64
CA CYS A 84 0.61 5.22 -16.69
C CYS A 84 1.18 5.50 -15.29
N GLN A 85 2.02 4.59 -14.78
CA GLN A 85 2.49 4.65 -13.40
C GLN A 85 3.43 5.82 -13.12
N ASP A 86 4.20 6.28 -14.11
CA ASP A 86 5.05 7.45 -13.96
C ASP A 86 4.23 8.73 -13.82
N VAL A 87 3.11 8.85 -14.56
CA VAL A 87 2.16 9.97 -14.44
C VAL A 87 1.53 9.98 -13.06
N VAL A 88 1.09 8.82 -12.56
CA VAL A 88 0.55 8.69 -11.20
C VAL A 88 1.59 9.06 -10.14
N GLY A 89 2.84 8.60 -10.31
CA GLY A 89 3.95 8.92 -9.41
C GLY A 89 4.21 10.43 -9.34
N GLN A 90 4.14 11.14 -10.47
CA GLN A 90 4.31 12.60 -10.53
C GLN A 90 3.20 13.38 -9.81
N GLN A 91 2.02 12.77 -9.57
CA GLN A 91 0.99 13.40 -8.75
C GLN A 91 1.32 13.36 -7.26
N GLY A 92 2.19 12.43 -6.82
CA GLY A 92 2.61 12.31 -5.43
C GLY A 92 1.43 12.07 -4.48
N VAL A 93 0.55 11.14 -4.83
CA VAL A 93 -0.63 10.74 -4.01
C VAL A 93 -0.48 9.30 -3.50
N VAL A 94 0.19 8.44 -4.27
CA VAL A 94 0.44 7.03 -3.96
C VAL A 94 1.83 6.64 -4.42
N PHE A 95 2.33 5.47 -4.00
CA PHE A 95 3.55 4.86 -4.54
C PHE A 95 3.18 3.82 -5.60
N PRO A 96 3.48 4.07 -6.89
CA PRO A 96 3.29 3.08 -7.95
C PRO A 96 4.19 1.85 -7.75
N ALA A 97 3.78 0.74 -8.38
CA ALA A 97 4.47 -0.56 -8.31
C ALA A 97 5.81 -0.57 -9.05
N ILE A 98 5.88 0.16 -10.17
CA ILE A 98 7.08 0.26 -10.98
C ILE A 98 8.06 1.22 -10.32
N ALA A 99 9.33 0.80 -10.27
CA ALA A 99 10.39 1.56 -9.62
C ALA A 99 10.55 3.00 -10.13
N SER A 100 10.32 3.28 -11.42
CA SER A 100 10.31 4.64 -11.96
C SER A 100 9.17 5.48 -11.37
N GLY A 101 7.96 4.94 -11.31
CA GLY A 101 6.81 5.59 -10.69
C GLY A 101 7.02 5.83 -9.19
N THR A 102 7.60 4.87 -8.46
CA THR A 102 7.97 5.05 -7.05
C THR A 102 8.97 6.20 -6.86
N ARG A 103 10.03 6.26 -7.69
CA ARG A 103 11.03 7.35 -7.63
C ARG A 103 10.41 8.71 -7.96
N ASN A 104 9.51 8.77 -8.94
CA ASN A 104 8.78 9.99 -9.26
C ASN A 104 7.92 10.46 -8.08
N ALA A 105 7.26 9.52 -7.38
CA ALA A 105 6.51 9.84 -6.16
C ALA A 105 7.42 10.37 -5.05
N GLN A 106 8.55 9.70 -4.77
CA GLN A 106 9.54 10.17 -3.79
C GLN A 106 10.04 11.58 -4.11
N ALA A 107 10.38 11.86 -5.38
CA ALA A 107 10.82 13.18 -5.82
C ALA A 107 9.70 14.24 -5.66
N THR A 108 8.45 13.88 -5.96
CA THR A 108 7.30 14.78 -5.81
C THR A 108 7.04 15.13 -4.34
N PHE A 109 7.14 14.15 -3.43
CA PHE A 109 7.02 14.41 -1.99
C PHE A 109 8.19 15.25 -1.46
N ALA A 110 9.42 14.98 -1.90
CA ALA A 110 10.59 15.78 -1.54
C ALA A 110 10.45 17.24 -1.99
N GLY A 111 9.91 17.49 -3.19
CA GLY A 111 9.58 18.83 -3.68
C GLY A 111 8.51 19.56 -2.86
N ARG A 112 7.76 18.83 -2.02
CA ARG A 112 6.77 19.36 -1.07
C ARG A 112 7.32 19.45 0.36
N ASP A 113 8.61 19.22 0.56
CA ASP A 113 9.28 19.15 1.87
C ASP A 113 8.72 18.04 2.78
N ILE A 114 8.31 16.91 2.17
CA ILE A 114 7.79 15.72 2.88
C ILE A 114 8.79 14.58 2.70
N ASP A 115 9.51 14.22 3.76
CA ASP A 115 10.39 13.05 3.77
C ASP A 115 9.58 11.75 3.95
N VAL A 116 9.42 11.02 2.85
CA VAL A 116 8.69 9.74 2.82
C VAL A 116 9.57 8.52 3.04
N LYS A 117 10.84 8.68 3.43
CA LYS A 117 11.77 7.56 3.64
C LYS A 117 11.23 6.52 4.62
N SER A 118 10.50 6.95 5.65
CA SER A 118 9.87 6.06 6.63
C SER A 118 8.90 5.05 6.01
N PHE A 119 8.31 5.35 4.85
CA PHE A 119 7.43 4.44 4.11
C PHE A 119 8.19 3.48 3.19
N THR A 120 9.30 3.93 2.58
CA THR A 120 10.03 3.15 1.57
C THR A 120 11.16 2.30 2.15
N GLN A 121 11.75 2.70 3.27
CA GLN A 121 12.84 1.98 3.92
C GLN A 121 12.47 0.54 4.28
N HIS A 122 11.20 0.24 4.57
CA HIS A 122 10.77 -1.11 4.93
C HIS A 122 10.96 -2.13 3.80
N VAL A 123 10.92 -1.66 2.56
CA VAL A 123 11.20 -2.46 1.36
C VAL A 123 12.70 -2.71 1.23
N GLU A 124 13.53 -1.69 1.50
CA GLU A 124 14.99 -1.75 1.46
C GLU A 124 15.54 -2.65 2.59
N ASP A 125 15.03 -2.47 3.80
CA ASP A 125 15.39 -3.19 5.02
C ASP A 125 14.84 -4.63 5.05
N LYS A 126 14.01 -5.00 4.07
CA LYS A 126 13.32 -6.31 4.00
C LYS A 126 12.61 -6.64 5.31
N SER A 127 11.92 -5.64 5.89
CA SER A 127 11.20 -5.82 7.14
C SER A 127 10.23 -7.01 7.03
N PRO A 128 10.12 -7.86 8.06
CA PRO A 128 9.20 -8.98 8.05
C PRO A 128 7.78 -8.50 7.79
N VAL A 129 7.17 -9.06 6.74
CA VAL A 129 5.75 -8.86 6.40
C VAL A 129 4.98 -10.08 6.88
N PRO A 130 3.85 -9.91 7.59
CA PRO A 130 3.02 -11.05 8.00
C PRO A 130 2.54 -11.86 6.80
N ASP A 131 2.42 -13.19 6.95
CA ASP A 131 1.71 -14.00 5.96
C ASP A 131 0.21 -13.71 6.03
N PHE A 132 -0.41 -13.74 4.85
CA PHE A 132 -1.73 -13.24 4.58
C PHE A 132 -2.60 -14.27 3.85
N GLY A 133 -2.17 -15.53 3.77
CA GLY A 133 -2.95 -16.62 3.16
C GLY A 133 -4.35 -16.80 3.76
N GLN A 134 -4.53 -16.45 5.04
CA GLN A 134 -5.80 -16.54 5.78
C GLN A 134 -6.34 -15.17 6.18
N ARG A 135 -6.10 -14.12 5.37
CA ARG A 135 -6.53 -12.74 5.70
C ARG A 135 -8.01 -12.65 6.09
N CYS A 136 -8.90 -13.37 5.41
CA CYS A 136 -10.34 -13.31 5.66
C CYS A 136 -10.67 -13.85 7.07
N GLU A 137 -10.08 -14.98 7.47
CA GLU A 137 -10.24 -15.59 8.78
C GLU A 137 -9.57 -14.74 9.88
N ILE A 138 -8.33 -14.30 9.65
CA ILE A 138 -7.57 -13.44 10.59
C ILE A 138 -8.33 -12.15 10.85
N ALA A 139 -8.87 -11.50 9.82
CA ALA A 139 -9.66 -10.28 9.97
C ALA A 139 -10.97 -10.49 10.75
N THR A 140 -11.48 -11.72 10.79
CA THR A 140 -12.70 -12.05 11.55
C THR A 140 -12.40 -12.29 13.02
N ILE A 141 -11.27 -12.93 13.35
CA ILE A 141 -10.96 -13.34 14.73
C ILE A 141 -10.09 -12.34 15.50
N MET A 142 -9.22 -11.58 14.81
CA MET A 142 -8.25 -10.72 15.48
C MET A 142 -8.85 -9.47 16.12
N PRO A 143 -9.78 -8.72 15.48
CA PRO A 143 -10.37 -7.55 16.12
C PRO A 143 -11.03 -7.85 17.47
N PRO A 144 -11.97 -8.81 17.61
CA PRO A 144 -12.59 -9.07 18.91
C PRO A 144 -11.60 -9.62 19.94
N ALA A 145 -10.54 -10.33 19.52
CA ALA A 145 -9.50 -10.80 20.43
C ALA A 145 -8.63 -9.65 20.97
N VAL A 146 -8.32 -8.66 20.12
CA VAL A 146 -7.59 -7.45 20.54
C VAL A 146 -8.47 -6.61 21.45
N ASP A 147 -9.74 -6.43 21.11
CA ASP A 147 -10.71 -5.69 21.94
C ASP A 147 -10.80 -6.31 23.35
N ALA A 148 -10.94 -7.64 23.45
CA ALA A 148 -10.97 -8.33 24.74
C ALA A 148 -9.71 -8.11 25.61
N VAL A 149 -8.52 -7.99 25.00
CA VAL A 149 -7.29 -7.70 25.75
C VAL A 149 -7.24 -6.24 26.20
N LEU A 150 -7.75 -5.33 25.38
CA LEU A 150 -7.74 -3.89 25.67
C LEU A 150 -8.83 -3.47 26.66
N GLU A 151 -9.96 -4.19 26.68
CA GLU A 151 -11.08 -3.95 27.58
C GLU A 151 -10.87 -4.53 29.00
N GLY A 152 -9.98 -5.53 29.14
CA GLY A 152 -9.63 -6.18 30.41
C GLY A 152 -10.59 -7.29 30.81
#